data_AF-A0A511HGT7-F1
#
_entry.id   AF-A0A511HGT7-F1
#
_cell.length_a   1.000
_cell.length_b   1.000
_cell.length_c   1.000
_cell.angle_alpha   90.00
_cell.angle_beta   90.00
_cell.angle_gamma   90.00
#
_symmetry.space_group_name_H-M   'P 1'
#
loop_
_entity.id
_entity.type
_entity.pdbx_description
1 polymer ?
#
loop_
_entity_poly.entity_id
_entity_poly.type
_entity_poly.pdbx_seq_one_letter_code
_entity_poly.pdbx_strand_id
1 'polypeptide(L)'
;MAFYIAHARRNASLASLVRAAGNRWAIEDDFESAKGEVGLGDYEVRTWTAWHRHMTLCLVAHVFLPNARAMANLAPKEGLPPKALGLPSRRNPMRAFLVRQGLH
;
A
#
# COMPACT_ATOMS: atom_id res chain seq x y z
N MET A 1 36.57 12.82 6.23
CA MET A 1 36.01 12.06 7.35
C MET A 1 34.56 12.49 7.55
N ALA A 2 33.66 11.54 7.84
CA ALA A 2 32.24 11.83 8.13
C ALA A 2 31.93 11.49 9.58
N PHE A 3 31.18 12.35 10.26
CA PHE A 3 30.74 12.17 11.64
C PHE A 3 29.21 12.11 11.68
N TYR A 4 28.66 11.27 12.56
CA TYR A 4 27.22 11.14 12.77
C TYR A 4 26.84 11.56 14.18
N ILE A 5 25.79 12.37 14.29
CA ILE A 5 25.16 12.72 15.57
C ILE A 5 23.87 11.91 15.66
N ALA A 6 23.70 11.17 16.75
CA ALA A 6 22.51 10.36 16.99
C ALA A 6 21.88 10.70 18.33
N HIS A 7 20.56 10.92 18.33
CA HIS A 7 19.77 10.99 19.55
C HIS A 7 19.23 9.59 19.85
N ALA A 8 19.81 8.90 20.85
CA ALA A 8 19.47 7.53 21.18
C ALA A 8 19.52 7.27 22.70
N ARG A 9 18.92 6.17 23.14
CA ARG A 9 19.03 5.73 24.54
C ARG A 9 20.49 5.49 24.91
N ARG A 10 20.84 5.76 26.18
CA ARG A 10 22.21 5.58 26.72
C ARG A 10 22.79 4.17 26.52
N ASN A 11 21.94 3.15 26.43
CA ASN A 11 22.31 1.75 26.23
C ASN A 11 22.12 1.26 24.78
N ALA A 12 21.92 2.16 23.81
CA ALA A 12 21.85 1.78 22.41
C ALA A 12 23.21 1.23 21.94
N SER A 13 23.19 0.08 21.28
CA SER A 13 24.41 -0.52 20.74
C SER A 13 24.93 0.29 19.55
N LEU A 14 26.26 0.31 19.36
CA LEU A 14 26.87 0.93 18.19
C LEU A 14 26.33 0.32 16.88
N ALA A 15 26.10 -1.00 16.85
CA ALA A 15 25.54 -1.70 15.70
C ALA A 15 24.14 -1.16 15.32
N SER A 16 23.28 -0.88 16.32
CA SER A 16 21.96 -0.29 16.10
C SER A 16 22.06 1.12 15.51
N LEU A 17 23.00 1.93 16.00
CA LEU A 17 23.23 3.29 15.50
C LEU A 17 23.77 3.30 14.07
N VAL A 18 24.72 2.42 13.77
CA VAL A 18 25.28 2.26 12.43
C VAL A 18 24.22 1.77 11.45
N ARG A 19 23.38 0.80 11.84
CA ARG A 19 22.25 0.35 11.02
C ARG A 19 21.26 1.50 10.74
N ALA A 20 20.90 2.28 11.76
CA ALA A 20 20.01 3.43 11.58
C ALA A 20 20.61 4.49 10.63
N ALA A 21 21.91 4.79 10.77
CA ALA A 21 22.61 5.69 9.87
C ALA A 21 22.66 5.15 8.43
N GLY A 22 22.88 3.84 8.26
CA GLY A 22 22.91 3.16 6.96
C GLY A 22 21.55 3.13 6.26
N ASN A 23 20.44 3.10 7.01
CA ASN A 23 19.09 3.12 6.44
C ASN A 23 18.72 4.47 5.78
N ARG A 24 19.53 5.52 5.94
CA ARG A 24 19.27 6.81 5.28
C ARG A 24 19.14 6.67 3.77
N TRP A 25 19.96 5.83 3.13
CA TRP A 25 19.88 5.62 1.67
C TRP A 25 18.54 5.02 1.30
N ALA A 26 18.07 3.99 2.01
CA ALA A 26 16.79 3.35 1.70
C ALA A 26 15.64 4.36 1.63
N ILE A 27 15.63 5.38 2.49
CA ILE A 27 14.63 6.45 2.45
C ILE A 27 14.69 7.24 1.12
N GLU A 28 15.89 7.56 0.64
CA GLU A 28 16.07 8.27 -0.63
C GLU A 28 15.60 7.44 -1.83
N ASP A 29 15.89 6.14 -1.81
CA ASP A 29 15.43 5.19 -2.82
C ASP A 29 13.90 5.06 -2.82
N ASP A 30 13.28 4.96 -1.63
CA ASP A 30 11.83 4.94 -1.46
C ASP A 30 11.19 6.22 -2.04
N PHE A 31 11.76 7.39 -1.77
CA PHE A 31 11.25 8.66 -2.31
C PHE A 31 11.40 8.74 -3.84
N GLU A 32 12.48 8.23 -4.40
CA GLU A 32 12.67 8.22 -5.85
C GLU A 32 11.69 7.24 -6.52
N SER A 33 11.50 6.06 -5.94
CA SER A 33 10.48 5.11 -6.36
C SER A 33 9.07 5.73 -6.29
N ALA A 34 8.73 6.43 -5.20
CA ALA A 34 7.44 7.07 -5.05
C ALA A 34 7.16 8.16 -6.10
N LYS A 35 8.18 8.87 -6.59
CA LYS A 35 8.00 9.80 -7.72
C LYS A 35 7.58 9.05 -8.98
N GLY A 36 8.26 7.94 -9.30
CA GLY A 36 8.00 7.15 -10.51
C GLY A 36 6.72 6.30 -10.46
N GLU A 37 6.36 5.77 -9.28
CA GLU A 37 5.25 4.81 -9.15
C GLU A 37 3.90 5.46 -8.82
N VAL A 38 3.91 6.54 -8.02
CA VAL A 38 2.68 7.14 -7.49
C VAL A 38 2.56 8.64 -7.74
N GLY A 39 3.44 9.21 -8.57
CA GLY A 39 3.38 10.61 -8.97
C GLY A 39 3.68 11.59 -7.83
N LEU A 40 4.54 11.21 -6.88
CA LEU A 40 4.90 12.08 -5.76
C LEU A 40 5.54 13.40 -6.24
N GLY A 41 6.22 13.38 -7.38
CA GLY A 41 6.88 14.55 -7.98
C GLY A 41 6.00 15.40 -8.90
N ASP A 42 4.76 15.00 -9.16
CA ASP A 42 3.97 15.53 -10.30
C ASP A 42 3.08 16.73 -9.93
N TYR A 43 3.03 17.11 -8.65
CA TYR A 43 2.16 18.19 -8.19
C TYR A 43 2.83 19.56 -8.25
N GLU A 44 2.18 20.54 -8.88
CA GLU A 44 2.71 21.89 -9.15
C GLU A 44 2.68 22.88 -7.96
N VAL A 45 2.29 22.44 -6.76
CA VAL A 45 2.29 23.27 -5.52
C VAL A 45 1.43 24.54 -5.61
N ARG A 46 0.23 24.45 -6.20
CA ARG A 46 -0.65 25.63 -6.40
C ARG A 46 -1.31 26.16 -5.12
N THR A 47 -1.66 25.27 -4.19
CA THR A 47 -2.14 25.65 -2.84
C THR A 47 -1.62 24.66 -1.80
N TRP A 48 -1.44 25.13 -0.57
CA TRP A 48 -0.97 24.29 0.54
C TRP A 48 -1.87 23.08 0.78
N THR A 49 -3.19 23.30 0.86
CA THR A 49 -4.15 22.24 1.17
C THR A 49 -4.15 21.14 0.10
N ALA A 50 -4.10 21.52 -1.18
CA ALA A 50 -4.08 20.56 -2.26
C ALA A 50 -2.74 19.82 -2.34
N TRP A 51 -1.60 20.52 -2.15
CA TRP A 51 -0.28 19.89 -2.04
C TRP A 51 -0.25 18.85 -0.91
N HIS A 52 -0.72 19.22 0.29
CA HIS A 52 -0.70 18.33 1.45
C HIS A 52 -1.55 17.07 1.23
N ARG A 53 -2.74 17.21 0.64
CA ARG A 53 -3.59 16.07 0.28
C ARG A 53 -2.92 15.17 -0.75
N HIS A 54 -2.31 15.75 -1.79
CA HIS A 54 -1.57 15.01 -2.81
C HIS A 54 -0.43 14.19 -2.19
N MET A 55 0.44 14.84 -1.42
CA MET A 55 1.57 14.18 -0.74
C MET A 55 1.11 13.04 0.17
N THR A 56 0.05 13.27 0.95
CA THR A 56 -0.51 12.25 1.84
C THR A 56 -1.02 11.04 1.05
N LEU A 57 -1.77 11.27 -0.04
CA LEU A 57 -2.30 10.20 -0.88
C LEU A 57 -1.18 9.40 -1.57
N CYS A 58 -0.15 10.07 -2.10
CA CYS A 58 1.01 9.41 -2.69
C CYS A 58 1.74 8.53 -1.67
N LEU A 59 2.00 9.03 -0.46
CA LEU A 59 2.68 8.24 0.58
C LEU A 59 1.86 7.02 1.02
N VAL A 60 0.53 7.18 1.16
CA VAL A 60 -0.37 6.04 1.46
C VAL A 60 -0.36 5.02 0.33
N ALA A 61 -0.44 5.47 -0.92
CA ALA A 61 -0.39 4.59 -2.10
C ALA A 61 0.94 3.85 -2.20
N HIS A 62 2.07 4.52 -1.91
CA HIS A 62 3.40 3.94 -1.97
C HIS A 62 3.60 2.82 -0.94
N VAL A 63 3.01 2.93 0.26
CA VAL A 63 3.01 1.82 1.24
C VAL A 63 2.03 0.72 0.85
N PHE A 64 0.87 1.06 0.27
CA PHE A 64 -0.15 0.10 -0.10
C PHE A 64 0.28 -0.80 -1.27
N LEU A 65 0.90 -0.23 -2.31
CA LEU A 65 1.17 -0.90 -3.59
C LEU A 65 2.09 -2.13 -3.46
N PRO A 66 3.23 -2.09 -2.75
CA PRO A 66 4.06 -3.27 -2.52
C PRO A 66 3.32 -4.38 -1.75
N ASN A 67 2.50 -4.02 -0.77
CA ASN A 67 1.70 -4.99 -0.02
C ASN A 67 0.65 -5.66 -0.90
N ALA A 68 -0.06 -4.89 -1.73
CA ALA A 68 -1.02 -5.41 -2.68
C ALA A 68 -0.36 -6.34 -3.72
N ARG A 69 0.81 -5.96 -4.25
CA ARG A 69 1.62 -6.79 -5.15
C ARG A 69 2.07 -8.09 -4.48
N ALA A 70 2.57 -8.01 -3.24
CA ALA A 70 2.98 -9.20 -2.49
C ALA A 70 1.82 -10.16 -2.27
N MET A 71 0.64 -9.67 -1.89
CA MET A 71 -0.57 -10.48 -1.72
C MET A 71 -1.04 -11.10 -3.04
N ALA A 72 -0.99 -10.36 -4.15
CA ALA A 72 -1.36 -10.85 -5.47
C ALA A 72 -0.40 -11.95 -5.99
N ASN A 73 0.87 -11.90 -5.58
CA ASN A 73 1.90 -12.86 -5.97
C ASN A 73 1.95 -14.10 -5.06
N LEU A 74 1.13 -14.17 -4.00
CA LEU A 74 0.99 -15.41 -3.23
C LEU A 74 0.37 -16.48 -4.12
N ALA A 75 0.89 -17.71 -4.05
CA ALA A 75 0.28 -18.85 -4.71
C ALA A 75 -1.21 -18.91 -4.33
N PRO A 76 -2.12 -19.20 -5.30
CA PRO A 76 -3.52 -19.39 -4.97
C PRO A 76 -3.61 -20.41 -3.83
N LYS A 77 -4.20 -20.01 -2.70
CA LYS A 77 -4.58 -20.99 -1.69
C LYS A 77 -5.60 -21.90 -2.36
N GLU A 78 -5.22 -23.15 -2.63
CA GLU A 78 -6.17 -24.20 -2.96
C GLU A 78 -7.24 -24.22 -1.86
N GLY A 79 -8.46 -23.83 -2.22
CA GLY A 79 -9.62 -23.84 -1.33
C GLY A 79 -9.77 -22.62 -0.42
N LEU A 80 -10.03 -21.44 -0.99
CA LEU A 80 -10.92 -20.51 -0.30
C LEU A 80 -12.36 -20.96 -0.60
N PRO A 81 -13.16 -21.42 0.38
CA PRO A 81 -14.56 -21.71 0.12
C PRO A 81 -15.21 -20.44 -0.42
N PRO A 82 -16.01 -20.52 -1.48
CA PRO A 82 -16.66 -19.34 -2.02
C PRO A 82 -17.55 -18.76 -0.93
N LYS A 83 -17.21 -17.51 -0.53
CA LYS A 83 -18.03 -16.56 0.24
C LYS A 83 -17.84 -16.53 1.77
N ALA A 84 -16.84 -15.76 2.22
CA ALA A 84 -16.75 -15.27 3.61
C ALA A 84 -17.01 -13.76 3.75
N LEU A 85 -17.18 -13.01 2.66
CA LEU A 85 -17.97 -11.79 2.71
C LEU A 85 -19.41 -12.24 2.55
N GLY A 86 -20.18 -12.27 3.64
CA GLY A 86 -21.61 -12.57 3.66
C GLY A 86 -22.45 -11.54 2.90
N LEU A 87 -21.99 -11.08 1.73
CA LEU A 87 -22.73 -10.25 0.81
C LEU A 87 -24.05 -10.97 0.54
N PRO A 88 -25.20 -10.33 0.84
CA PRO A 88 -26.49 -10.94 0.65
C PRO A 88 -26.54 -11.43 -0.79
N SER A 89 -26.80 -12.73 -0.96
CA SER A 89 -27.10 -13.27 -2.28
C SER A 89 -28.24 -12.42 -2.82
N ARG A 90 -27.95 -11.57 -3.83
CA ARG A 90 -28.96 -10.73 -4.46
C ARG A 90 -30.02 -11.70 -4.98
N ARG A 91 -31.19 -11.74 -4.33
CA ARG A 91 -32.32 -12.53 -4.83
C ARG A 91 -32.59 -11.98 -6.23
N ASN A 92 -32.38 -12.79 -7.26
CA ASN A 92 -32.74 -12.40 -8.61
C ASN A 92 -34.27 -12.58 -8.73
N PRO A 93 -35.05 -11.49 -8.77
CA PRO A 93 -36.52 -11.58 -8.79
C PRO A 93 -37.02 -12.27 -10.06
N MET A 94 -36.22 -12.29 -11.13
CA MET A 94 -36.55 -12.95 -12.39
C MET A 94 -36.30 -14.46 -12.38
N ARG A 95 -35.67 -15.01 -11.33
CA ARG A 95 -35.33 -16.43 -11.32
C ARG A 95 -36.57 -17.32 -11.35
N ALA A 96 -37.62 -16.95 -10.62
CA ALA A 96 -38.89 -17.68 -10.66
C ALA A 96 -39.60 -17.56 -12.02
N PHE A 97 -39.46 -16.40 -12.69
CA PHE A 97 -40.01 -16.19 -14.03
C PHE A 97 -39.28 -17.03 -15.09
N LEU A 98 -37.94 -17.06 -15.06
CA LEU A 98 -37.13 -17.84 -16.01
C LEU A 98 -37.34 -19.35 -15.85
N VAL A 99 -37.42 -19.84 -14.60
CA VAL A 99 -37.79 -21.24 -14.29
C VAL A 99 -39.17 -21.57 -14.89
N ARG A 100 -40.15 -20.67 -14.73
CA ARG A 100 -41.51 -20.86 -15.26
C ARG A 100 -41.56 -20.85 -16.79
N GLN A 101 -40.62 -20.17 -17.45
CA GLN A 101 -40.49 -20.12 -18.91
C GLN A 101 -39.57 -21.23 -19.47
N GLY A 102 -39.02 -22.10 -18.63
CA GLY A 102 -38.13 -23.19 -19.06
C GLY A 102 -36.76 -22.75 -19.56
N LEU A 103 -36.35 -21.51 -19.27
CA LEU A 103 -35.06 -20.96 -19.67
C LEU A 103 -34.09 -21.06 -18.49
N HIS A 104 -33.09 -21.93 -18.61
CA HIS A 104 -32.02 -22.16 -17.63
C HIS A 104 -30.66 -22.25 -18.30
#